data_AF-A0A5B0N237-F1
#
_entry.id   AF-A0A5B0N237-F1
#
_cell.length_a   1.000
_cell.length_b   1.000
_cell.length_c   1.000
_cell.angle_alpha   90.00
_cell.angle_beta   90.00
_cell.angle_gamma   90.00
#
_symmetry.space_group_name_H-M   'P 1'
#
loop_
_entity.id
_entity.type
_entity.pdbx_description
1 polymer ?
#
loop_
_entity_poly.entity_id
_entity_poly.type
_entity_poly.pdbx_seq_one_letter_code
_entity_poly.pdbx_strand_id
1 'polypeptide(L)'
;MQMTLILLCQIKGNRSKGVPDFESAQLAGFESSEFSINNNLSQDDHRQLDIDEVRRIMLQKNCTFDEARLIRHQRHLKRNGIDPITGLPTDKKAITSLA
;
A
#
# COMPACT_ATOMS: atom_id res chain seq x y z
N MET A 1 8.14 -36.28 6.06
CA MET A 1 8.23 -35.36 4.91
C MET A 1 6.84 -34.82 4.61
N GLN A 2 6.33 -33.91 5.46
CA GLN A 2 5.05 -33.25 5.20
C GLN A 2 5.33 -32.06 4.28
N MET A 3 4.83 -32.19 3.06
CA MET A 3 4.84 -31.14 2.05
C MET A 3 3.85 -30.05 2.47
N THR A 4 4.37 -28.90 2.86
CA THR A 4 3.62 -27.70 3.19
C THR A 4 2.85 -27.23 1.96
N LEU A 5 1.56 -27.57 1.90
CA LEU A 5 0.64 -27.05 0.92
C LEU A 5 0.31 -25.60 1.32
N ILE A 6 1.01 -24.65 0.71
CA ILE A 6 0.67 -23.23 0.75
C ILE A 6 -0.74 -23.15 0.16
N LEU A 7 -1.71 -22.90 1.04
CA LEU A 7 -3.11 -22.76 0.73
C LEU A 7 -3.27 -21.62 -0.28
N LEU A 8 -3.45 -22.01 -1.54
CA LEU A 8 -3.95 -21.16 -2.60
C LEU A 8 -5.35 -20.70 -2.17
N CYS A 9 -5.42 -19.56 -1.49
CA CYS A 9 -6.65 -18.83 -1.25
C CYS A 9 -7.10 -18.21 -2.59
N GLN A 10 -7.53 -19.07 -3.51
CA GLN A 10 -8.32 -18.71 -4.68
C GLN A 10 -9.79 -18.67 -4.25
N ILE A 11 -10.19 -17.60 -3.58
CA ILE A 11 -11.59 -17.27 -3.42
C ILE A 11 -12.07 -16.67 -4.75
N LYS A 12 -12.66 -17.51 -5.60
CA LYS A 12 -13.58 -17.04 -6.64
C LYS A 12 -14.82 -16.48 -5.96
N GLY A 13 -14.94 -15.16 -5.88
CA GLY A 13 -16.13 -14.46 -5.43
C GLY A 13 -16.11 -13.02 -5.93
N ASN A 14 -17.09 -12.67 -6.77
CA ASN A 14 -17.47 -11.33 -7.25
C ASN A 14 -16.39 -10.25 -7.39
N ARG A 15 -16.16 -9.81 -8.63
CA ARG A 15 -15.55 -8.50 -8.95
C ARG A 15 -16.46 -7.36 -8.45
N SER A 16 -16.49 -7.11 -7.15
CA SER A 16 -16.82 -5.79 -6.65
C SER A 16 -15.57 -4.94 -6.84
N LYS A 17 -15.69 -3.83 -7.57
CA LYS A 17 -14.76 -2.70 -7.45
C LYS A 17 -15.03 -2.00 -6.11
N GLY A 18 -15.06 -2.78 -5.03
CA GLY A 18 -15.34 -2.34 -3.68
C GLY A 18 -14.02 -2.00 -3.05
N VAL A 19 -13.84 -0.72 -2.71
CA VAL A 19 -12.71 -0.30 -1.89
C VAL A 19 -12.77 -1.12 -0.60
N PRO A 20 -11.71 -1.83 -0.24
CA PRO A 20 -11.75 -2.79 0.86
C PRO A 20 -11.92 -2.06 2.18
N ASP A 21 -12.88 -2.54 2.96
CA ASP A 21 -13.09 -2.13 4.33
C ASP A 21 -11.90 -2.56 5.21
N PHE A 22 -11.70 -1.90 6.35
CA PHE A 22 -10.57 -2.15 7.23
C PHE A 22 -10.51 -3.63 7.68
N GLU A 23 -11.65 -4.26 7.94
CA GLU A 23 -11.72 -5.67 8.35
C GLU A 23 -11.17 -6.58 7.24
N SER A 24 -11.61 -6.33 6.00
CA SER A 24 -11.13 -7.07 4.83
C SER A 24 -9.64 -6.82 4.54
N ALA A 25 -9.14 -5.62 4.84
CA ALA A 25 -7.73 -5.28 4.69
C ALA A 25 -6.86 -6.01 5.72
N GLN A 26 -7.34 -6.16 6.96
CA GLN A 26 -6.65 -6.94 7.98
C GLN A 26 -6.53 -8.41 7.58
N LEU A 27 -7.66 -9.03 7.19
CA LEU A 27 -7.69 -10.43 6.76
C LEU A 27 -6.80 -10.69 5.54
N ALA A 28 -6.61 -9.68 4.68
CA ALA A 28 -5.75 -9.76 3.52
C ALA A 28 -4.26 -9.44 3.80
N GLY A 29 -3.90 -9.20 5.07
CA GLY A 29 -2.51 -8.99 5.50
C GLY A 29 -1.94 -7.61 5.17
N PHE A 30 -2.78 -6.57 5.10
CA PHE A 30 -2.34 -5.18 4.93
C PHE A 30 -2.00 -4.51 6.27
N GLU A 31 -1.20 -5.19 7.09
CA GLU A 31 -0.70 -4.71 8.38
C GLU A 31 0.79 -5.07 8.56
N SER A 32 1.50 -4.29 9.38
CA SER A 32 2.89 -4.54 9.78
C SER A 32 3.15 -4.04 11.20
N SER A 33 4.34 -4.30 11.74
CA SER A 33 4.71 -3.80 13.09
C SER A 33 4.66 -2.28 13.19
N GLU A 34 5.06 -1.58 12.12
CA GLU A 34 5.07 -0.12 12.05
C GLU A 34 3.73 0.46 11.55
N PHE A 35 2.80 -0.39 11.14
CA PHE A 35 1.50 0.03 10.63
C PHE A 35 0.38 -0.92 11.04
N SER A 36 -0.34 -0.52 12.07
CA SER A 36 -1.53 -1.22 12.55
C SER A 36 -2.81 -0.48 12.19
N ILE A 37 -3.80 -1.22 11.71
CA ILE A 37 -5.17 -0.72 11.43
C ILE A 37 -6.17 -1.08 12.51
N ASN A 38 -5.73 -1.72 13.60
CA ASN A 38 -6.59 -2.20 14.69
C ASN A 38 -7.39 -1.08 15.36
N ASN A 39 -6.81 0.12 15.47
CA ASN A 39 -7.51 1.25 16.06
C ASN A 39 -8.62 1.82 15.17
N ASN A 40 -8.56 1.62 13.86
CA ASN A 40 -9.61 2.06 12.94
C ASN A 40 -10.83 1.16 13.02
N LEU A 41 -10.62 -0.15 13.24
CA LEU A 41 -11.69 -1.13 13.41
C LEU A 41 -12.55 -0.88 14.65
N SER A 42 -11.97 -0.35 15.73
CA SER A 42 -12.68 -0.11 16.99
C SER A 42 -13.44 1.22 17.04
N GLN A 43 -13.16 2.15 16.12
CA GLN A 43 -13.65 3.53 16.17
C GLN A 43 -14.74 3.85 15.13
N ASP A 44 -15.35 2.84 14.49
CA ASP A 44 -16.34 3.02 13.41
C ASP A 44 -15.85 3.99 12.33
N ASP A 45 -14.58 3.84 11.95
CA ASP A 45 -13.94 4.72 10.98
C ASP A 45 -14.38 4.36 9.56
N HIS A 46 -15.09 5.28 8.90
CA HIS A 46 -15.58 5.10 7.52
C HIS A 46 -14.58 5.53 6.44
N ARG A 47 -13.37 5.95 6.81
CA ARG A 47 -12.33 6.26 5.82
C ARG A 47 -11.95 5.00 5.04
N GLN A 48 -11.59 5.18 3.78
CA GLN A 48 -11.25 4.05 2.91
C GLN A 48 -9.74 3.93 2.70
N LEU A 49 -9.23 2.70 2.72
CA LEU A 49 -7.83 2.41 2.41
C LEU A 49 -7.65 2.18 0.90
N ASP A 50 -6.88 3.05 0.24
CA ASP A 50 -6.46 2.82 -1.15
C ASP A 50 -5.33 1.78 -1.21
N ILE A 51 -5.71 0.49 -1.27
CA ILE A 51 -4.79 -0.66 -1.29
C ILE A 51 -4.71 -1.37 -2.64
N ASP A 52 -5.48 -0.97 -3.64
CA ASP A 52 -5.45 -1.64 -4.93
C ASP A 52 -4.11 -1.48 -5.66
N GLU A 53 -3.47 -0.31 -5.53
CA GLU A 53 -2.10 -0.13 -6.04
C GLU A 53 -1.08 -0.95 -5.22
N VAL A 54 -1.21 -0.98 -3.90
CA VAL A 54 -0.30 -1.73 -3.01
C VAL A 54 -0.39 -3.23 -3.32
N ARG A 55 -1.61 -3.79 -3.38
CA ARG A 55 -1.86 -5.19 -3.74
C ARG A 55 -1.23 -5.54 -5.09
N ARG A 56 -1.40 -4.68 -6.10
CA ARG A 56 -0.78 -4.89 -7.41
C ARG A 56 0.74 -4.90 -7.34
N ILE A 57 1.35 -4.01 -6.56
CA ILE A 57 2.81 -3.97 -6.38
C ILE A 57 3.30 -5.23 -5.67
N MET A 58 2.62 -5.68 -4.61
CA MET A 58 2.95 -6.92 -3.90
C MET A 58 2.95 -8.12 -4.86
N LEU A 59 1.90 -8.26 -5.68
CA LEU A 59 1.80 -9.34 -6.67
C LEU A 59 2.85 -9.26 -7.79
N GLN A 60 3.14 -8.05 -8.28
CA GLN A 60 4.09 -7.85 -9.39
C GLN A 60 5.55 -7.99 -8.98
N LYS A 61 5.90 -7.52 -7.78
CA LYS A 61 7.28 -7.46 -7.29
C LYS A 61 7.61 -8.52 -6.25
N ASN A 62 6.62 -9.31 -5.82
CA ASN A 62 6.75 -10.31 -4.78
C ASN A 62 7.45 -9.75 -3.52
N CYS A 63 6.93 -8.63 -3.03
CA CYS A 63 7.51 -7.87 -1.92
C CYS A 63 6.51 -7.76 -0.76
N THR A 64 7.03 -7.40 0.41
CA THR A 64 6.23 -7.21 1.63
C THR A 64 5.29 -6.00 1.51
N PHE A 65 4.32 -5.92 2.42
CA PHE A 65 3.37 -4.80 2.47
C PHE A 65 4.05 -3.44 2.58
N ASP A 66 5.04 -3.32 3.47
CA ASP A 66 5.74 -2.05 3.69
C ASP A 66 6.60 -1.65 2.48
N GLU A 67 7.28 -2.61 1.86
CA GLU A 67 8.02 -2.36 0.61
C GLU A 67 7.07 -1.91 -0.51
N ALA A 68 5.93 -2.57 -0.65
CA ALA A 68 4.92 -2.19 -1.63
C ALA A 68 4.37 -0.79 -1.37
N ARG A 69 4.16 -0.41 -0.10
CA ARG A 69 3.75 0.94 0.29
C ARG A 69 4.81 1.98 -0.03
N LEU A 70 6.09 1.70 0.26
CA LEU A 70 7.19 2.58 -0.10
C LEU A 70 7.25 2.81 -1.61
N ILE A 71 7.14 1.74 -2.40
CA ILE A 71 7.16 1.84 -3.87
C ILE A 71 5.96 2.62 -4.41
N ARG A 72 4.76 2.42 -3.85
CA ARG A 72 3.58 3.23 -4.18
C ARG A 72 3.85 4.71 -3.90
N HIS A 73 4.41 5.02 -2.73
CA HIS A 73 4.71 6.39 -2.33
C HIS A 73 5.73 7.04 -3.26
N GLN A 74 6.82 6.35 -3.58
CA GLN A 74 7.82 6.82 -4.54
C GLN A 74 7.23 7.08 -5.93
N ARG A 75 6.32 6.20 -6.40
CA ARG A 75 5.59 6.41 -7.65
C ARG A 75 4.70 7.65 -7.59
N HIS A 76 4.05 7.90 -6.46
CA HIS A 76 3.22 9.08 -6.26
C HIS A 76 4.05 10.37 -6.28
N LEU A 77 5.18 10.41 -5.57
CA LEU A 77 6.12 11.54 -5.59
C LEU A 77 6.59 11.84 -7.02
N LYS A 78 7.09 10.82 -7.71
CA LYS A 78 7.57 10.95 -9.09
C LYS A 78 6.49 11.46 -10.05
N ARG A 79 5.24 11.01 -9.89
CA ARG A 79 4.10 11.47 -10.70
C ARG A 79 3.80 12.95 -10.51
N ASN A 80 4.07 13.48 -9.31
CA ASN A 80 3.86 14.88 -8.95
C ASN A 80 5.14 15.73 -9.11
N GLY A 81 6.14 15.24 -9.83
CA GLY A 81 7.36 15.99 -10.08
C GLY A 81 8.23 16.18 -8.83
N ILE A 82 8.17 15.27 -7.86
CA ILE A 82 9.07 15.22 -6.71
C ILE A 82 10.02 14.05 -6.89
N ASP A 83 11.31 14.27 -6.67
CA ASP A 83 12.30 13.19 -6.70
C ASP A 83 12.08 12.25 -5.49
N PRO A 84 11.80 10.96 -5.71
CA PRO A 84 11.52 10.01 -4.63
C PRO A 84 12.72 9.72 -3.72
N ILE A 85 13.95 10.05 -4.11
CA ILE A 85 15.16 9.83 -3.29
C ILE A 85 15.47 11.06 -2.45
N THR A 86 15.55 12.24 -3.07
CA THR A 86 15.92 13.48 -2.35
C THR A 86 14.73 14.17 -1.69
N GLY A 87 13.50 13.89 -2.12
CA GLY A 87 12.29 14.60 -1.68
C GLY A 87 12.15 16.02 -2.24
N LEU A 88 13.06 16.45 -3.12
CA LEU A 88 13.05 17.79 -3.70
C LEU A 88 12.16 17.85 -4.96
N PRO A 89 11.57 19.02 -5.27
CA PRO A 89 10.93 19.22 -6.55
C PRO A 89 11.92 19.01 -7.70
N THR A 90 11.45 18.35 -8.76
CA THR A 90 12.20 18.17 -10.01
C THR A 90 12.15 19.40 -10.92
N ASP A 91 11.29 20.38 -10.59
CA ASP A 91 11.21 21.64 -11.30
C ASP A 91 12.47 22.48 -11.07
N LYS A 92 13.13 22.86 -12.17
CA LYS A 92 14.32 23.71 -12.18
C LYS A 92 14.06 25.11 -11.62
N LYS A 93 12.81 25.56 -11.62
CA LYS A 93 12.41 26.86 -11.07
C LYS A 93 12.07 26.81 -9.59
N ALA A 94 12.05 25.62 -8.98
CA ALA A 94 11.77 25.50 -7.56
C ALA A 94 12.92 26.07 -6.74
N ILE A 95 12.62 27.09 -5.94
CA ILE A 95 13.55 27.63 -4.96
C ILE A 95 13.53 26.71 -3.74
N THR A 96 14.63 26.01 -3.50
CA THR A 96 14.76 25.04 -2.39
C THR A 96 15.52 25.58 -1.19
N SER A 97 16.14 26.76 -1.32
CA SER A 97 16.80 27.50 -0.24
C SER A 97 16.75 29.00 -0.52
N LEU A 98 16.58 29.80 0.53
CA LEU A 98 16.74 31.25 0.48
C LEU A 98 18.07 31.55 1.20
N ALA A 99 19.05 32.00 0.44
CA ALA A 99 20.33 32.46 0.99
C ALA A 99 20.19 33.86 1.60
#